data_AF-A0A0C2IVT0-F1
#
_entry.id   AF-A0A0C2IVT0-F1
#
_cell.length_a   1.000
_cell.length_b   1.000
_cell.length_c   1.000
_cell.angle_alpha   90.00
_cell.angle_beta   90.00
_cell.angle_gamma   90.00
#
_symmetry.space_group_name_H-M   'P 1'
#
loop_
_entity.id
_entity.type
_entity.pdbx_description
1 polymer ?
#
loop_
_entity_poly.entity_id
_entity_poly.type
_entity_poly.pdbx_seq_one_letter_code
_entity_poly.pdbx_strand_id
1 'polypeptide(L)'
;MGIIGASESGKSYLLDVFSGRAKFSGSIEFNSKIQKFLTYCPSKNNLDLSMTPDEMINYLCKIQGYRSEESEFVLFLQNQITGYLLYRFGLIGFRNKQISKLSVDNQKKISLAICTIGNPNIILLDNVTAGLEESSKKMIIKFIQTLKSWNKTVLITSHR
;
A
#
# COMPACT_ATOMS: atom_id res chain seq x y z
N MET A 1 -1.21 15.23 2.33
CA MET A 1 -0.16 16.21 1.93
C MET A 1 0.53 15.70 0.68
N GLY A 2 0.93 16.58 -0.25
CA GLY A 2 1.64 16.20 -1.49
C GLY A 2 3.01 16.86 -1.56
N ILE A 3 4.04 16.10 -1.94
CA ILE A 3 5.40 16.60 -2.17
C ILE A 3 5.68 16.51 -3.67
N ILE A 4 5.91 17.65 -4.31
CA ILE A 4 6.07 17.75 -5.77
C ILE A 4 7.42 18.40 -6.07
N GLY A 5 8.15 17.88 -7.06
CA GLY A 5 9.45 18.42 -7.46
C GLY A 5 10.03 17.69 -8.67
N ALA A 6 11.15 18.17 -9.20
CA ALA A 6 11.88 17.53 -10.30
C ALA A 6 12.37 16.12 -9.92
N SER A 7 12.69 15.29 -10.91
CA SER A 7 13.37 14.01 -10.64
C SER A 7 14.63 14.24 -9.81
N GLU A 8 14.93 13.29 -8.91
CA GLU A 8 16.12 13.34 -8.04
C GLU A 8 16.16 14.50 -7.03
N SER A 9 15.07 15.25 -6.86
CA SER A 9 14.97 16.33 -5.86
C SER A 9 14.89 15.86 -4.40
N GLY A 10 15.23 14.60 -4.10
CA GLY A 10 15.21 14.05 -2.73
C GLY A 10 13.84 13.59 -2.19
N LYS A 11 12.77 13.57 -3.00
CA LYS A 11 11.41 13.21 -2.54
C LYS A 11 11.30 11.78 -1.98
N SER A 12 11.81 10.79 -2.72
CA SER A 12 11.78 9.39 -2.29
C SER A 12 12.65 9.19 -1.05
N TYR A 13 13.82 9.83 -1.01
CA TYR A 13 14.69 9.81 0.17
C TYR A 13 14.01 10.37 1.42
N LEU A 14 13.22 11.45 1.29
CA LEU A 14 12.42 11.98 2.40
C LEU A 14 11.38 10.96 2.91
N LEU A 15 10.73 10.20 2.02
CA LEU A 15 9.82 9.12 2.43
C LEU A 15 10.57 7.93 3.06
N ASP A 16 11.76 7.60 2.57
CA ASP A 16 12.62 6.57 3.17
C ASP A 16 13.04 6.98 4.59
N VAL A 17 13.35 8.26 4.81
CA VAL A 17 13.60 8.82 6.15
C VAL A 17 12.36 8.69 7.05
N PHE A 18 11.18 9.09 6.57
CA PHE A 18 9.93 8.97 7.34
C PHE A 18 9.52 7.52 7.65
N SER A 19 9.87 6.58 6.78
CA SER A 19 9.62 5.14 7.00
C SER A 19 10.71 4.43 7.82
N GLY A 20 11.75 5.16 8.27
CA GLY A 20 12.85 4.59 9.04
C GLY A 20 13.84 3.75 8.23
N ARG A 21 13.86 3.91 6.90
CA ARG A 21 14.71 3.17 5.95
C ARG A 21 16.00 3.91 5.58
N ALA A 22 16.10 5.20 5.92
CA ALA A 22 17.27 6.02 5.64
C ALA A 22 17.75 6.74 6.90
N LYS A 23 19.08 6.93 7.00
CA LYS A 23 19.69 7.76 8.03
C LYS A 23 19.45 9.24 7.73
N PHE A 24 19.29 10.06 8.77
CA PHE A 24 19.16 11.51 8.66
C PHE A 24 19.69 12.19 9.92
N SER A 25 19.85 13.51 9.87
CA SER A 25 20.20 14.36 11.03
C SER A 25 18.99 15.20 11.44
N GLY A 26 18.83 15.47 12.74
CA GLY A 26 17.69 16.18 13.31
C GLY A 26 16.70 15.23 14.00
N SER A 27 15.45 15.67 14.17
CA SER A 27 14.39 14.88 14.80
C SER A 27 13.13 14.80 13.93
N ILE A 28 12.43 13.67 14.03
CA ILE A 28 11.10 13.48 13.44
C ILE A 28 10.19 13.02 14.56
N GLU A 29 9.17 13.81 14.85
CA GLU A 29 8.17 13.49 15.85
C GLU A 29 6.87 13.12 15.17
N PHE A 30 6.46 11.87 15.36
CA PHE A 30 5.10 11.45 15.09
C PHE A 30 4.33 11.51 16.40
N ASN A 31 3.07 11.93 16.36
CA ASN A 31 2.22 11.89 17.55
C ASN A 31 2.18 10.42 18.07
N SER A 32 2.68 10.18 19.28
CA SER A 32 3.23 8.90 19.75
C SER A 32 2.25 7.71 19.77
N LYS A 33 0.94 7.98 19.70
CA LYS A 33 -0.10 6.96 19.54
C LYS A 33 -0.21 6.40 18.11
N ILE A 34 0.37 7.07 17.12
CA ILE A 34 0.09 6.87 15.69
C ILE A 34 1.21 6.11 14.96
N GLN A 35 2.45 6.18 15.46
CA GLN A 35 3.64 5.66 14.76
C GLN A 35 3.65 4.13 14.56
N LYS A 36 2.93 3.36 15.40
CA LYS A 36 2.79 1.89 15.28
C LYS A 36 2.10 1.43 13.98
N PHE A 37 1.60 2.36 13.16
CA PHE A 37 0.74 2.09 12.03
C PHE A 37 1.14 2.94 10.80
N LEU A 38 2.43 3.00 10.49
CA LEU A 38 2.95 3.62 9.26
C LEU A 38 3.24 2.55 8.20
N THR A 39 2.73 2.75 6.98
CA THR A 39 3.06 1.93 5.82
C THR A 39 3.66 2.77 4.71
N TYR A 40 4.44 2.14 3.83
CA TYR A 40 5.10 2.80 2.71
C TYR A 40 5.01 1.94 1.44
N CYS A 41 4.43 2.54 0.40
CA CYS A 41 4.37 2.02 -0.95
C CYS A 41 5.49 2.65 -1.79
N PRO A 42 6.58 1.91 -2.07
CA PRO A 42 7.67 2.43 -2.89
C PRO A 42 7.28 2.61 -4.37
N SER A 43 8.05 3.42 -5.09
CA SER A 43 7.88 3.67 -6.53
C SER A 43 8.18 2.43 -7.39
N LYS A 44 9.11 1.58 -6.93
CA LYS A 44 9.39 0.26 -7.52
C LYS A 44 8.68 -0.83 -6.69
N ASN A 45 7.94 -1.71 -7.38
CA ASN A 45 7.28 -2.84 -6.73
C ASN A 45 8.30 -3.87 -6.24
N ASN A 46 8.23 -4.20 -4.96
CA ASN A 46 9.00 -5.30 -4.35
C ASN A 46 8.04 -6.45 -3.97
N LEU A 47 7.21 -6.87 -4.91
CA LEU A 47 6.28 -7.99 -4.72
C LEU A 47 7.01 -9.32 -4.93
N ASP A 48 6.68 -10.31 -4.13
CA ASP A 48 6.98 -11.71 -4.48
C ASP A 48 6.14 -12.12 -5.69
N LEU A 49 6.79 -12.23 -6.85
CA LEU A 49 6.15 -12.52 -8.12
C LEU A 49 5.70 -13.98 -8.26
N SER A 50 6.14 -14.87 -7.36
CA SER A 50 5.75 -16.28 -7.35
C SER A 50 4.37 -16.52 -6.75
N MET A 51 3.91 -15.61 -5.88
CA MET A 51 2.60 -15.68 -5.23
C MET A 51 1.46 -15.23 -6.15
N THR A 52 0.24 -15.56 -5.78
CA THR A 52 -1.00 -14.94 -6.27
C THR A 52 -1.40 -13.74 -5.41
N PRO A 53 -2.26 -12.83 -5.91
CA PRO A 53 -2.77 -11.72 -5.10
C PRO A 53 -3.47 -12.18 -3.82
N ASP A 54 -4.24 -13.27 -3.88
CA ASP A 54 -4.95 -13.83 -2.74
C ASP A 54 -3.98 -14.33 -1.66
N GLU A 55 -2.99 -15.14 -2.06
CA GLU A 55 -1.95 -15.64 -1.15
C GLU A 55 -1.15 -14.51 -0.50
N MET A 56 -0.77 -13.50 -1.28
CA MET A 56 0.03 -12.38 -0.77
C MET A 56 -0.73 -11.54 0.26
N ILE A 57 -2.00 -11.22 0.00
CA ILE A 57 -2.83 -10.46 0.94
C ILE A 57 -3.06 -11.28 2.21
N ASN A 58 -3.40 -12.57 2.08
CA ASN A 58 -3.61 -13.46 3.23
C ASN A 58 -2.33 -13.61 4.07
N TYR A 59 -1.17 -13.78 3.42
CA TYR A 59 0.13 -13.83 4.09
C TYR A 59 0.42 -12.56 4.90
N LEU A 60 0.19 -11.39 4.31
CA LEU A 60 0.40 -10.12 5.01
C LEU A 60 -0.63 -9.89 6.12
N CYS A 61 -1.87 -10.36 5.99
CA CYS A 61 -2.84 -10.37 7.08
C CYS A 61 -2.31 -11.20 8.25
N LYS A 62 -1.77 -12.40 8.00
CA LYS A 62 -1.09 -13.18 9.04
C LYS A 62 0.03 -12.37 9.67
N ILE A 63 0.91 -11.72 8.90
CA ILE A 63 1.98 -10.90 9.48
C ILE A 63 1.44 -9.82 10.44
N GLN A 64 0.33 -9.17 10.09
CA GLN A 64 -0.34 -8.12 10.89
C GLN A 64 -1.11 -8.62 12.12
N GLY A 65 -1.05 -9.92 12.43
CA GLY A 65 -1.63 -10.49 13.66
C GLY A 65 -2.95 -11.22 13.45
N TYR A 66 -3.48 -11.28 12.24
CA TYR A 66 -4.59 -12.17 11.89
C TYR A 66 -4.07 -13.61 11.76
N ARG A 67 -3.57 -14.21 12.85
CA ARG A 67 -2.89 -15.51 12.87
C ARG A 67 -3.69 -16.53 13.67
N SER A 68 -4.71 -17.11 13.06
CA SER A 68 -5.33 -18.31 13.61
C SER A 68 -5.97 -19.07 12.45
N GLU A 69 -5.51 -20.30 12.26
CA GLU A 69 -6.03 -21.20 11.23
C GLU A 69 -7.20 -22.05 11.74
N GLU A 70 -7.38 -22.09 13.07
CA GLU A 70 -8.46 -22.84 13.73
C GLU A 70 -9.66 -21.92 14.07
N SER A 71 -9.44 -20.61 14.22
CA SER A 71 -10.51 -19.66 14.49
C SER A 71 -11.27 -19.30 13.21
N GLU A 72 -12.49 -19.81 13.10
CA GLU A 72 -13.42 -19.46 12.01
C GLU A 72 -13.61 -17.94 11.87
N PHE A 73 -13.61 -17.21 12.99
CA PHE A 73 -13.72 -15.75 12.99
C PHE A 73 -12.51 -15.08 12.34
N VAL A 74 -11.29 -15.53 12.65
CA VAL A 74 -10.07 -14.96 12.05
C VAL A 74 -10.00 -15.29 10.56
N LEU A 75 -10.34 -16.51 10.17
CA LEU A 75 -10.43 -16.92 8.77
C LEU A 75 -11.49 -16.09 8.01
N PHE A 76 -12.64 -15.86 8.62
CA PHE A 76 -13.68 -15.00 8.06
C PHE A 76 -13.15 -13.58 7.84
N LEU A 77 -12.47 -12.98 8.83
CA LEU A 77 -11.89 -11.64 8.69
C LEU A 77 -10.84 -11.56 7.58
N GLN A 78 -9.94 -12.54 7.48
CA GLN A 78 -8.96 -12.62 6.40
C GLN A 78 -9.65 -12.63 5.03
N ASN A 79 -10.65 -13.49 4.85
CA ASN A 79 -11.41 -13.60 3.61
C ASN A 79 -12.15 -12.28 3.27
N GLN A 80 -12.71 -11.60 4.27
CA GLN A 80 -13.36 -10.30 4.07
C GLN A 80 -12.35 -9.22 3.64
N ILE A 81 -11.18 -9.15 4.30
CA ILE A 81 -10.11 -8.20 3.94
C ILE A 81 -9.62 -8.47 2.52
N THR A 82 -9.32 -9.72 2.20
CA THR A 82 -8.82 -10.13 0.88
C THR A 82 -9.85 -9.86 -0.20
N GLY A 83 -11.11 -10.27 -0.01
CA GLY A 83 -12.20 -9.99 -0.95
C GLY A 83 -12.43 -8.50 -1.16
N TYR A 84 -12.43 -7.70 -0.08
CA TYR A 84 -12.59 -6.26 -0.15
C TYR A 84 -11.47 -5.59 -0.94
N LEU A 85 -10.20 -5.91 -0.65
CA LEU A 85 -9.06 -5.32 -1.33
C LEU A 85 -9.01 -5.71 -2.81
N LEU A 86 -9.26 -6.99 -3.13
CA LEU A 86 -9.32 -7.44 -4.52
C LEU A 86 -10.46 -6.75 -5.28
N TYR A 87 -11.63 -6.59 -4.67
CA TYR A 87 -12.74 -5.84 -5.27
C TYR A 87 -12.36 -4.37 -5.50
N ARG A 88 -11.87 -3.70 -4.44
CA ARG A 88 -11.60 -2.26 -4.45
C ARG A 88 -10.58 -1.86 -5.50
N PHE A 89 -9.61 -2.74 -5.77
CA PHE A 89 -8.55 -2.53 -6.74
C PHE A 89 -8.82 -3.21 -8.11
N GLY A 90 -10.01 -3.77 -8.33
CA GLY A 90 -10.36 -4.39 -9.61
C GLY A 90 -9.53 -5.64 -9.94
N LEU A 91 -9.12 -6.38 -8.92
CA LEU A 91 -8.22 -7.53 -9.00
C LEU A 91 -8.92 -8.89 -8.83
N ILE A 92 -10.25 -8.93 -8.64
CA ILE A 92 -11.00 -10.18 -8.44
C ILE A 92 -10.71 -11.22 -9.53
N GLY A 93 -10.76 -10.80 -10.81
CA GLY A 93 -10.49 -11.70 -11.94
C GLY A 93 -9.05 -12.21 -12.01
N PHE A 94 -8.14 -11.64 -11.22
CA PHE A 94 -6.73 -12.00 -11.17
C PHE A 94 -6.34 -12.71 -9.87
N ARG A 95 -7.29 -12.98 -8.97
CA ARG A 95 -7.01 -13.46 -7.61
C ARG A 95 -6.15 -14.72 -7.53
N ASN A 96 -6.31 -15.64 -8.48
CA ASN A 96 -5.60 -16.93 -8.56
C ASN A 96 -4.49 -16.92 -9.62
N LYS A 97 -4.22 -15.78 -10.26
CA LYS A 97 -3.18 -15.66 -11.28
C LYS A 97 -1.89 -15.21 -10.62
N GLN A 98 -0.79 -15.93 -10.86
CA GLN A 98 0.53 -15.53 -10.36
C GLN A 98 0.85 -14.08 -10.72
N ILE A 99 1.41 -13.34 -9.76
CA ILE A 99 1.71 -11.91 -9.88
C ILE A 99 2.70 -11.64 -11.02
N SER A 100 3.64 -12.56 -11.27
CA SER A 100 4.55 -12.54 -12.43
C SER A 100 3.85 -12.43 -13.79
N LYS A 101 2.59 -12.89 -13.89
CA LYS A 101 1.80 -12.90 -15.14
C LYS A 101 0.82 -11.71 -15.24
N LEU A 102 0.91 -10.75 -14.32
CA LEU A 102 0.08 -9.55 -14.31
C LEU A 102 0.80 -8.38 -14.99
N SER A 103 0.02 -7.43 -15.50
CA SER A 103 0.58 -6.17 -16.00
C SER A 103 1.23 -5.39 -14.85
N VAL A 104 2.19 -4.53 -15.19
CA VAL A 104 2.83 -3.62 -14.22
C VAL A 104 1.78 -2.76 -13.50
N ASP A 105 0.72 -2.37 -14.21
CA ASP A 105 -0.43 -1.63 -13.65
C ASP A 105 -1.15 -2.44 -12.55
N ASN A 106 -1.44 -3.71 -12.79
CA ASN A 106 -2.04 -4.59 -11.79
C ASN A 106 -1.10 -4.91 -10.62
N GLN A 107 0.19 -5.07 -10.87
CA GLN A 107 1.18 -5.22 -9.79
C GLN A 107 1.21 -3.98 -8.89
N LYS A 108 1.17 -2.77 -9.46
CA LYS A 108 1.12 -1.53 -8.65
C LYS A 108 -0.17 -1.42 -7.84
N LYS A 109 -1.31 -1.85 -8.39
CA LYS A 109 -2.57 -1.96 -7.64
C LYS A 109 -2.44 -2.90 -6.45
N ILE A 110 -1.76 -4.04 -6.61
CA ILE A 110 -1.47 -4.97 -5.51
C ILE A 110 -0.61 -4.29 -4.45
N SER A 111 0.50 -3.64 -4.84
CA SER A 111 1.37 -2.90 -3.90
C SER A 111 0.60 -1.88 -3.07
N LEU A 112 -0.33 -1.16 -3.69
CA LEU A 112 -1.19 -0.20 -2.99
C LEU A 112 -2.19 -0.89 -2.06
N ALA A 113 -2.82 -1.98 -2.50
CA ALA A 113 -3.76 -2.75 -1.68
C ALA A 113 -3.09 -3.25 -0.40
N ILE A 114 -1.92 -3.89 -0.53
CA ILE A 114 -1.20 -4.46 0.62
C ILE A 114 -0.72 -3.41 1.62
N CYS A 115 -0.42 -2.19 1.15
CA CYS A 115 -0.03 -1.08 2.03
C CYS A 115 -1.16 -0.61 2.95
N THR A 116 -2.39 -1.10 2.78
CA THR A 116 -3.54 -0.74 3.64
C THR A 116 -3.95 -1.84 4.61
N ILE A 117 -3.33 -3.03 4.52
CA ILE A 117 -3.54 -4.12 5.47
C ILE A 117 -3.06 -3.66 6.86
N GLY A 118 -3.80 -4.05 7.90
CA GLY A 118 -3.49 -3.62 9.28
C GLY A 118 -4.02 -2.23 9.63
N ASN A 119 -4.81 -1.62 8.74
CA ASN A 119 -5.49 -0.34 8.97
C ASN A 119 -4.54 0.79 9.40
N PRO A 120 -3.46 1.08 8.63
CA PRO A 120 -2.45 2.05 9.01
C PRO A 120 -3.05 3.45 9.22
N ASN A 121 -2.43 4.24 10.09
CA ASN A 121 -2.81 5.63 10.32
C ASN A 121 -2.04 6.60 9.41
N ILE A 122 -0.81 6.23 9.02
CA ILE A 122 0.04 7.00 8.12
C ILE A 122 0.39 6.13 6.92
N ILE A 123 0.11 6.62 5.71
CA ILE A 123 0.38 5.91 4.46
C ILE A 123 1.26 6.81 3.60
N LEU A 124 2.48 6.34 3.33
CA LEU A 124 3.45 7.00 2.47
C LEU A 124 3.38 6.37 1.06
N LEU A 125 3.16 7.19 0.04
CA LEU A 125 2.98 6.75 -1.34
C LEU A 125 4.05 7.41 -2.23
N ASP A 126 5.03 6.64 -2.70
CA ASP A 126 6.10 7.16 -3.55
C ASP A 126 5.77 7.01 -5.04
N ASN A 127 5.40 8.11 -5.70
CA ASN A 127 5.17 8.18 -7.14
C ASN A 127 4.27 7.06 -7.71
N VAL A 128 3.29 6.62 -6.93
CA VAL A 128 2.52 5.38 -7.16
C VAL A 128 1.60 5.44 -8.38
N THR A 129 1.35 6.63 -8.94
CA THR A 129 0.51 6.83 -10.13
C THR A 129 1.30 6.86 -11.44
N ALA A 130 2.63 6.88 -11.39
CA ALA A 130 3.46 6.94 -12.59
C ALA A 130 3.33 5.68 -13.45
N GLY A 131 3.18 5.84 -14.76
CA GLY A 131 3.09 4.73 -15.72
C GLY A 131 1.85 3.83 -15.56
N LEU A 132 0.81 4.29 -14.84
CA LEU A 132 -0.49 3.64 -14.80
C LEU A 132 -1.41 4.12 -15.91
N GLU A 133 -2.41 3.31 -16.24
CA GLU A 133 -3.49 3.72 -17.12
C GLU A 133 -4.39 4.78 -16.46
N GLU A 134 -5.08 5.60 -17.25
CA GLU A 134 -5.98 6.66 -16.75
C GLU A 134 -7.10 6.12 -15.85
N SER A 135 -7.63 4.94 -16.17
CA SER A 135 -8.63 4.26 -15.34
C SER A 135 -8.08 3.93 -13.94
N SER A 136 -6.87 3.41 -13.88
CA SER A 136 -6.15 3.06 -12.65
C SER A 136 -5.78 4.30 -11.83
N LYS A 137 -5.31 5.38 -12.46
CA LYS A 137 -5.04 6.65 -11.78
C LYS A 137 -6.30 7.19 -11.10
N LYS A 138 -7.44 7.22 -11.83
CA LYS A 138 -8.73 7.66 -11.28
C LYS A 138 -9.18 6.80 -10.10
N MET A 139 -9.01 5.48 -10.19
CA MET A 139 -9.31 4.56 -9.09
C MET A 139 -8.45 4.88 -7.85
N ILE A 140 -7.13 5.04 -8.02
CA ILE A 140 -6.21 5.34 -6.92
C ILE A 140 -6.51 6.69 -6.28
N ILE A 141 -6.82 7.71 -7.08
CA ILE A 141 -7.23 9.02 -6.54
C ILE A 141 -8.49 8.89 -5.69
N LYS A 142 -9.52 8.16 -6.16
CA LYS A 142 -10.74 7.87 -5.38
C LYS A 142 -10.43 7.08 -4.11
N PHE A 143 -9.48 6.15 -4.17
CA PHE A 143 -9.04 5.39 -3.00
C PHE A 143 -8.36 6.28 -1.97
N ILE A 144 -7.45 7.16 -2.39
CA ILE A 144 -6.81 8.15 -1.51
C ILE A 144 -7.84 9.08 -0.87
N GLN A 145 -8.87 9.50 -1.61
CA GLN A 145 -9.99 10.27 -1.04
C GLN A 145 -10.76 9.48 0.02
N THR A 146 -10.95 8.17 -0.18
CA THR A 146 -11.58 7.27 0.80
C THR A 146 -10.74 7.16 2.07
N LEU A 147 -9.41 7.01 1.93
CA LEU A 147 -8.50 6.98 3.08
C LEU A 147 -8.58 8.28 3.89
N LYS A 148 -8.67 9.43 3.21
CA LYS A 148 -8.86 10.72 3.89
C LYS A 148 -10.19 10.80 4.65
N SER A 149 -11.29 10.30 4.08
CA SER A 149 -12.58 10.28 4.78
C SER A 149 -12.58 9.37 6.02
N TRP A 150 -11.68 8.40 6.07
CA TRP A 150 -11.43 7.55 7.25
C TRP A 150 -10.39 8.14 8.21
N ASN A 151 -10.11 9.44 8.09
CA ASN A 151 -9.18 10.18 8.93
C ASN A 151 -7.74 9.62 8.91
N LYS A 152 -7.33 9.05 7.76
CA LYS A 152 -5.95 8.58 7.55
C LYS A 152 -5.05 9.70 7.06
N THR A 153 -3.82 9.73 7.54
CA THR A 153 -2.78 10.63 7.04
C THR A 153 -2.13 10.01 5.81
N VAL A 154 -2.26 10.67 4.66
CA VAL A 154 -1.62 10.23 3.41
C VAL A 154 -0.60 11.26 2.96
N LEU A 155 0.65 10.82 2.78
CA LEU A 155 1.72 11.60 2.16
C LEU A 155 2.05 10.97 0.81
N ILE A 156 1.97 11.76 -0.26
CA ILE A 156 2.22 11.29 -1.61
C ILE A 156 3.31 12.13 -2.28
N THR A 157 4.22 11.50 -3.00
CA THR A 157 5.17 12.18 -3.89
C THR A 157 4.70 12.08 -5.34
N SER A 158 5.01 13.11 -6.13
CA SER A 158 4.76 13.11 -7.57
C SER A 158 5.82 13.94 -8.29
N HIS A 159 6.05 13.63 -9.56
CA HIS A 159 6.83 14.46 -10.46
C HIS A 159 5.91 15.52 -11.10
N ARG A 160 6.47 16.68 -11.46
CA ARG A 160 5.74 17.64 -12.32
C ARG A 160 5.62 17.10 -13.73
#